data_AF-A0A357CAC2-F1
#
_entry.id   AF-A0A357CAC2-F1
#
_cell.length_a   1.000
_cell.length_b   1.000
_cell.length_c   1.000
_cell.angle_alpha   90.00
_cell.angle_beta   90.00
_cell.angle_gamma   90.00
#
_symmetry.space_group_name_H-M   'P 1'
#
loop_
_entity.id
_entity.type
_entity.pdbx_description
1 polymer ?
#
loop_
_entity_poly.entity_id
_entity_poly.type
_entity_poly.pdbx_seq_one_letter_code
_entity_poly.pdbx_strand_id
1 'polypeptide(L)'
;ALINGSPKANSSVSGAILKDLRKRLSDHQDQLEAGTCDTYAVYHFSKPQINQQDLAELAACDTLVFAFPLYVDGIPSHLLSCLSQMEGYLKPLASKEMRVYAIVNCGFYEGRQNQHALDMMQNWCAKTRLIWGHGLGIGG
;
A
#
# COMPACT_ATOMS: atom_id res chain seq x y z
N ALA A 1 -6.57 -2.09 -4.65
CA ALA A 1 -6.23 -2.83 -3.42
C ALA A 1 -5.79 -1.88 -2.30
N LEU A 2 -6.32 -2.07 -1.09
CA LEU A 2 -5.87 -1.43 0.14
C LEU A 2 -5.04 -2.44 0.95
N ILE A 3 -3.76 -2.17 1.17
CA ILE A 3 -2.79 -3.15 1.67
C ILE A 3 -2.27 -2.68 3.03
N ASN A 4 -2.66 -3.39 4.08
CA ASN A 4 -2.10 -3.20 5.41
C ASN A 4 -0.76 -3.95 5.50
N GLY A 5 0.34 -3.22 5.63
CA GLY A 5 1.68 -3.76 5.81
C GLY A 5 2.15 -3.86 7.27
N SER A 6 1.27 -3.64 8.24
CA SER A 6 1.61 -3.80 9.67
C SER A 6 1.85 -5.27 10.04
N PRO A 7 2.91 -5.59 10.80
CA PRO A 7 3.14 -6.93 11.33
C PRO A 7 2.18 -7.28 12.48
N LYS A 8 1.52 -6.29 13.11
CA LYS A 8 0.51 -6.55 14.15
C LYS A 8 -0.69 -7.27 13.55
N ALA A 9 -1.11 -8.35 14.20
CA ALA A 9 -2.29 -9.13 13.79
C ALA A 9 -3.59 -8.33 13.88
N ASN A 10 -3.75 -7.52 14.94
CA ASN A 10 -4.95 -6.73 15.20
C ASN A 10 -4.61 -5.30 15.60
N SER A 11 -5.57 -4.39 15.46
CA SER A 11 -5.53 -3.02 16.00
C SER A 11 -4.27 -2.21 15.62
N SER A 12 -3.84 -2.34 14.36
CA SER A 12 -2.75 -1.52 13.81
C SER A 12 -3.23 -0.13 13.39
N VAL A 13 -2.40 0.89 13.58
CA VAL A 13 -2.64 2.26 13.08
C VAL A 13 -2.83 2.24 11.56
N SER A 14 -1.99 1.48 10.84
CA SER A 14 -2.10 1.31 9.39
C SER A 14 -3.46 0.73 8.96
N GLY A 15 -3.98 -0.25 9.70
CA GLY A 15 -5.32 -0.80 9.47
C GLY A 15 -6.44 0.21 9.76
N ALA A 16 -6.30 1.04 10.80
CA ALA A 16 -7.26 2.11 11.11
C ALA A 16 -7.28 3.18 10.00
N ILE A 17 -6.11 3.63 9.53
CA ILE A 17 -5.97 4.55 8.41
C ILE A 17 -6.67 4.02 7.16
N LEU A 18 -6.45 2.75 6.79
CA LEU A 18 -7.09 2.16 5.61
C LEU A 18 -8.60 2.01 5.77
N LYS A 19 -9.09 1.74 7.00
CA LYS A 19 -10.52 1.70 7.29
C LYS A 19 -11.15 3.08 7.10
N ASP A 20 -10.52 4.14 7.59
CA ASP A 20 -11.00 5.51 7.43
C ASP A 20 -10.93 5.98 5.98
N LEU A 21 -9.85 5.65 5.26
CA LEU A 21 -9.72 5.90 3.83
C LEU A 21 -10.84 5.21 3.06
N ARG A 22 -11.07 3.91 3.32
CA ARG A 22 -12.14 3.13 2.69
C ARG A 22 -13.50 3.81 2.89
N LYS A 23 -13.82 4.23 4.12
CA LYS A 23 -15.07 4.93 4.41
C LYS A 23 -15.22 6.21 3.58
N ARG A 24 -14.18 7.04 3.52
CA ARG A 24 -14.18 8.28 2.73
C ARG A 24 -14.35 8.04 1.23
N LEU A 25 -13.76 6.96 0.71
CA LEU A 25 -13.94 6.56 -0.68
C LEU A 25 -15.38 6.15 -0.96
N SER A 26 -16.01 5.36 -0.07
CA SER A 26 -17.43 5.02 -0.17
C SER A 26 -18.33 6.26 -0.15
N ASP A 27 -18.11 7.14 0.83
CA ASP A 27 -18.89 8.38 0.98
C ASP A 27 -18.76 9.30 -0.26
N HIS A 28 -17.63 9.24 -0.96
CA HIS A 28 -17.39 9.99 -2.20
C HIS A 28 -18.04 9.29 -3.43
N GLN A 29 -18.10 7.96 -3.45
CA GLN A 29 -18.77 7.21 -4.51
C GLN A 29 -20.28 7.44 -4.51
N ASP A 30 -20.89 7.52 -3.34
CA ASP A 30 -22.32 7.84 -3.19
C ASP A 30 -22.68 9.24 -3.73
N GLN A 31 -21.68 10.12 -3.92
CA GLN A 31 -21.84 11.46 -4.47
C GLN A 31 -21.58 11.54 -5.99
N LEU A 32 -21.05 10.48 -6.60
CA LEU A 32 -20.80 10.41 -8.04
C LEU A 32 -22.02 9.87 -8.78
N GLU A 33 -22.25 10.32 -10.02
CA GLU A 33 -23.32 9.81 -10.87
C GLU A 33 -23.20 8.29 -11.06
N ALA A 34 -24.35 7.61 -11.11
CA ALA A 34 -24.47 6.16 -11.26
C ALA A 34 -23.76 5.68 -12.53
N GLY A 35 -22.53 5.19 -12.39
CA GLY A 35 -21.73 4.72 -13.53
C GLY A 35 -20.29 4.35 -13.19
N THR A 36 -19.72 4.89 -12.11
CA THR A 36 -18.35 4.56 -11.65
C THR A 36 -18.43 3.86 -10.30
N CYS A 37 -18.27 2.53 -10.28
CA CYS A 37 -18.22 1.75 -9.04
C CYS A 37 -16.79 1.26 -8.84
N ASP A 38 -15.94 2.03 -8.15
CA ASP A 38 -14.62 1.51 -7.80
C ASP A 38 -14.79 0.42 -6.75
N THR A 39 -14.34 -0.78 -7.11
CA THR A 39 -14.26 -1.89 -6.17
C THR A 39 -12.91 -1.86 -5.49
N TYR A 40 -12.89 -2.15 -4.18
CA TYR A 40 -11.64 -2.27 -3.43
C TYR A 40 -11.63 -3.57 -2.63
N ALA A 41 -10.53 -4.28 -2.72
CA ALA A 41 -10.19 -5.40 -1.85
C ALA A 41 -9.17 -4.94 -0.79
N VAL A 42 -9.27 -5.52 0.41
CA VAL A 42 -8.37 -5.25 1.54
C VAL A 42 -7.48 -6.45 1.77
N TYR A 43 -6.18 -6.22 1.84
CA TYR A 43 -5.15 -7.24 2.10
C TYR A 43 -4.38 -6.90 3.37
N HIS A 44 -3.87 -7.92 4.04
CA HIS A 44 -3.02 -7.76 5.22
C HIS A 44 -1.72 -8.56 5.07
N PHE A 45 -0.63 -7.85 4.82
CA PHE A 45 0.72 -8.41 4.73
C PHE A 45 1.38 -8.35 6.11
N SER A 46 0.94 -9.22 7.02
CA SER A 46 1.52 -9.36 8.36
C SER A 46 2.69 -10.36 8.42
N LYS A 47 2.93 -11.09 7.33
CA LYS A 47 3.92 -12.17 7.20
C LYS A 47 4.76 -11.96 5.94
N PRO A 48 5.98 -12.51 5.85
CA PRO A 48 6.88 -12.31 4.70
C PRO A 48 6.50 -13.13 3.46
N GLN A 49 5.22 -13.46 3.27
CA GLN A 49 4.76 -14.33 2.19
C GLN A 49 3.40 -13.87 1.69
N ILE A 50 3.25 -13.83 0.37
CA ILE A 50 1.98 -13.63 -0.32
C ILE A 50 1.64 -14.93 -1.04
N ASN A 51 0.39 -15.36 -0.96
CA ASN A 51 -0.04 -16.54 -1.71
C ASN A 51 -0.24 -16.19 -3.20
N GLN A 52 -0.27 -17.19 -4.09
CA GLN A 52 -0.40 -16.94 -5.53
C GLN A 52 -1.75 -16.34 -5.94
N GLN A 53 -2.82 -16.68 -5.22
CA GLN A 53 -4.16 -16.15 -5.47
C GLN A 53 -4.20 -14.63 -5.22
N ASP A 54 -3.70 -14.18 -4.06
CA ASP A 54 -3.59 -12.77 -3.71
C ASP A 54 -2.71 -12.01 -4.72
N LEU A 55 -1.59 -12.60 -5.17
CA LEU A 55 -0.73 -11.98 -6.20
C LEU A 55 -1.48 -11.75 -7.52
N ALA A 56 -2.28 -12.73 -7.95
CA ALA A 56 -3.08 -12.61 -9.16
C ALA A 56 -4.17 -11.52 -9.02
N GLU A 57 -4.86 -11.48 -7.89
CA GLU A 57 -5.88 -10.46 -7.60
C GLU A 57 -5.28 -9.05 -7.51
N LEU A 58 -4.10 -8.91 -6.91
CA LEU A 58 -3.37 -7.65 -6.85
C LEU A 58 -2.97 -7.16 -8.24
N ALA A 59 -2.55 -8.06 -9.14
CA ALA A 59 -2.23 -7.71 -10.53
C ALA A 59 -3.47 -7.27 -11.33
N ALA A 60 -4.67 -7.73 -10.93
CA ALA A 60 -5.93 -7.29 -11.53
C ALA A 60 -6.35 -5.88 -11.07
N CYS A 61 -5.79 -5.34 -9.99
CA CYS A 61 -6.07 -3.98 -9.51
C CYS A 61 -5.37 -2.89 -10.35
N ASP A 62 -5.99 -1.72 -10.46
CA ASP A 62 -5.37 -0.55 -11.13
C ASP A 62 -4.63 0.37 -10.15
N THR A 63 -4.95 0.28 -8.87
CA THR A 63 -4.32 1.08 -7.81
C THR A 63 -4.00 0.22 -6.60
N LEU A 64 -2.78 0.38 -6.06
CA LEU A 64 -2.31 -0.20 -4.81
C LEU A 64 -2.10 0.92 -3.80
N VAL A 65 -2.75 0.85 -2.65
CA VAL A 65 -2.53 1.78 -1.53
C VAL A 65 -1.95 1.00 -0.37
N PHE A 66 -0.69 1.27 -0.03
CA PHE A 66 -0.01 0.66 1.11
C PHE A 66 -0.16 1.55 2.34
N ALA A 67 -0.44 0.95 3.50
CA ALA A 67 -0.27 1.60 4.79
C ALA A 67 0.59 0.72 5.69
N PHE A 68 1.66 1.24 6.27
CA PHE A 68 2.55 0.46 7.14
C PHE A 68 3.30 1.33 8.16
N PRO A 69 3.71 0.75 9.30
CA PRO A 69 4.50 1.48 10.29
C PRO A 69 5.95 1.65 9.83
N LEU A 70 6.58 2.76 10.22
CA LEU A 70 8.02 2.97 10.09
C LEU A 70 8.76 2.10 11.09
N TYR A 71 9.68 1.26 10.61
CA TYR A 71 10.53 0.42 11.46
C TYR A 71 11.98 0.86 11.30
N VAL A 72 12.55 1.43 12.36
CA VAL A 72 13.78 2.23 12.30
C VAL A 72 13.57 3.40 11.32
N ASP A 73 14.25 3.41 10.18
CA ASP A 73 14.13 4.46 9.15
C ASP A 73 13.53 3.93 7.84
N GLY A 74 12.90 2.75 7.85
CA GLY A 74 12.53 2.08 6.60
C GLY A 74 11.27 1.23 6.66
N ILE A 75 11.07 0.53 5.53
CA ILE A 75 10.00 -0.45 5.35
C ILE A 75 10.27 -1.67 6.24
N PRO A 76 9.27 -2.19 6.99
CA PRO A 76 9.42 -3.42 7.77
C PRO A 76 9.92 -4.59 6.92
N SER A 77 10.81 -5.42 7.47
CA SER A 77 11.47 -6.51 6.73
C SER A 77 10.51 -7.52 6.11
N HIS A 78 9.41 -7.86 6.79
CA HIS A 78 8.41 -8.77 6.24
C HIS A 78 7.71 -8.17 5.02
N LEU A 79 7.44 -6.86 5.05
CA LEU A 79 6.84 -6.14 3.93
C LEU A 79 7.84 -6.02 2.76
N LEU A 80 9.13 -5.84 3.04
CA LEU A 80 10.17 -5.92 1.99
C LEU A 80 10.17 -7.28 1.29
N SER A 81 10.01 -8.39 2.02
CA SER A 81 9.87 -9.73 1.43
C SER A 81 8.63 -9.83 0.53
N CYS A 82 7.51 -9.24 0.95
CA CYS A 82 6.29 -9.15 0.15
C CYS A 82 6.51 -8.33 -1.14
N LEU A 83 7.13 -7.16 -1.04
CA LEU A 83 7.45 -6.29 -2.19
C LEU A 83 8.40 -6.99 -3.19
N SER A 84 9.33 -7.82 -2.70
CA SER A 84 10.19 -8.64 -3.57
C SER A 84 9.41 -9.72 -4.32
N GLN A 85 8.43 -10.36 -3.69
CA GLN A 85 7.55 -11.32 -4.37
C GLN A 85 6.67 -10.63 -5.41
N MET A 86 6.08 -9.50 -5.05
CA MET A 86 5.29 -8.66 -5.97
C MET A 86 6.13 -8.19 -7.15
N GLU A 87 7.40 -7.78 -6.93
CA GLU A 87 8.30 -7.41 -8.03
C GLU A 87 8.44 -8.53 -9.05
N GLY A 88 8.74 -9.75 -8.59
CA GLY A 88 8.91 -10.91 -9.47
C GLY A 88 7.64 -11.24 -10.27
N TYR A 89 6.47 -11.03 -9.68
CA TYR A 89 5.18 -11.32 -10.30
C TYR A 89 4.67 -10.21 -11.24
N LEU A 90 4.83 -8.94 -10.85
CA LEU A 90 4.26 -7.79 -11.55
C LEU A 90 5.13 -7.28 -12.70
N LYS A 91 6.45 -7.41 -12.59
CA LYS A 91 7.39 -6.89 -13.60
C LYS A 91 7.17 -7.50 -15.00
N PRO A 92 6.85 -8.79 -15.17
CA PRO A 92 6.45 -9.35 -16.47
C PRO A 92 5.14 -8.77 -17.01
N LEU A 93 4.26 -8.25 -16.14
CA LEU A 93 2.94 -7.69 -16.46
C LEU A 93 2.97 -6.16 -16.64
N ALA A 94 4.16 -5.56 -16.70
CA ALA A 94 4.39 -4.11 -16.65
C ALA A 94 3.82 -3.29 -17.82
N SER A 95 3.10 -3.90 -18.76
CA SER A 95 2.32 -3.17 -19.78
C SER A 95 1.05 -2.53 -19.21
N LYS A 96 0.59 -2.98 -18.04
CA LYS A 96 -0.58 -2.41 -17.35
C LYS A 96 -0.19 -1.15 -16.59
N GLU A 97 -0.95 -0.07 -16.79
CA GLU A 97 -0.85 1.10 -15.92
C GLU A 97 -1.43 0.79 -14.54
N MET A 98 -0.55 0.65 -13.55
CA MET A 98 -0.95 0.47 -12.16
C MET A 98 -0.25 1.50 -11.29
N ARG A 99 -1.04 2.20 -10.47
CA ARG A 99 -0.58 3.30 -9.62
C ARG A 99 -0.39 2.85 -8.17
N VAL A 100 0.65 3.34 -7.53
CA VAL A 100 0.99 3.01 -6.14
C VAL A 100 0.98 4.26 -5.28
N TYR A 101 0.33 4.17 -4.12
CA TYR A 101 0.39 5.16 -3.06
C TYR A 101 0.90 4.50 -1.77
N ALA A 102 1.61 5.25 -0.95
CA ALA A 102 2.05 4.77 0.36
C ALA A 102 1.71 5.76 1.47
N ILE A 103 1.23 5.23 2.59
CA ILE A 103 1.02 5.94 3.84
C ILE A 103 1.90 5.29 4.90
N VAL A 104 2.87 6.03 5.42
CA VAL A 104 3.81 5.53 6.42
C VAL A 104 3.56 6.25 7.72
N ASN A 105 3.29 5.49 8.77
CA ASN A 105 3.00 6.03 10.10
C ASN A 105 4.14 5.71 11.06
N CYS A 106 4.55 6.67 11.89
CA CYS A 106 5.60 6.51 12.89
C CYS A 106 5.17 7.09 14.24
N GLY A 107 5.88 6.72 15.31
CA GLY A 107 5.64 7.27 16.67
C GLY A 107 6.49 8.52 16.98
N PHE A 108 7.14 9.11 15.97
CA PHE A 108 7.81 10.39 16.12
C PHE A 108 6.79 11.53 16.02
N TYR A 109 7.14 12.70 16.55
CA TYR A 109 6.25 13.86 16.52
C TYR A 109 5.90 14.33 15.11
N GLU A 110 6.86 14.25 14.18
CA GLU A 110 6.67 14.68 12.79
C GLU A 110 6.60 13.48 11.85
N GLY A 111 6.03 13.69 10.66
CA GLY A 111 6.02 12.69 9.59
C GLY A 111 7.33 12.61 8.80
N ARG A 112 8.30 13.50 9.03
CA ARG A 112 9.52 13.63 8.21
C ARG A 112 10.43 12.40 8.27
N GLN A 113 10.43 11.68 9.39
CA GLN A 113 11.17 10.44 9.60
C GLN A 113 10.75 9.35 8.59
N ASN A 114 9.55 9.46 8.03
CA ASN A 114 9.06 8.51 7.03
C ASN A 114 9.67 8.70 5.64
N GLN A 115 10.42 9.78 5.38
CA GLN A 115 10.90 10.14 4.04
C GLN A 115 11.67 8.98 3.39
N HIS A 116 12.60 8.36 4.12
CA HIS A 116 13.40 7.26 3.59
C HIS A 116 12.55 6.04 3.21
N ALA A 117 11.55 5.69 4.03
CA ALA A 117 10.62 4.60 3.71
C ALA A 117 9.75 4.91 2.48
N LEU A 118 9.38 6.19 2.28
CA LEU A 118 8.66 6.64 1.08
C LEU A 118 9.55 6.60 -0.17
N ASP A 119 10.80 7.03 -0.07
CA ASP A 119 11.78 6.94 -1.16
C ASP A 119 12.02 5.48 -1.56
N MET A 120 12.05 4.55 -0.59
CA MET A 120 12.14 3.11 -0.87
C MET A 120 10.93 2.61 -1.67
N MET A 121 9.70 3.05 -1.37
CA MET A 121 8.51 2.70 -2.14
C MET A 121 8.56 3.29 -3.55
N GLN A 122 8.98 4.55 -3.70
CA GLN A 122 9.16 5.18 -5.00
C GLN A 122 10.19 4.44 -5.86
N ASN A 123 11.32 4.04 -5.26
CA ASN A 123 12.34 3.23 -5.93
C ASN A 123 11.80 1.84 -6.33
N TRP A 124 11.00 1.21 -5.47
CA TRP A 124 10.34 -0.05 -5.81
C TRP A 124 9.37 0.10 -6.99
N CYS A 125 8.61 1.20 -7.06
CA CYS A 125 7.76 1.52 -8.22
C CYS A 125 8.60 1.67 -9.50
N ALA A 126 9.72 2.41 -9.44
CA ALA A 126 10.62 2.55 -10.57
C ALA A 126 11.17 1.19 -11.05
N LYS A 127 11.56 0.32 -10.11
CA LYS A 127 12.09 -1.03 -10.41
C LYS A 127 11.05 -1.96 -11.05
N THR A 128 9.78 -1.79 -10.65
CA THR A 128 8.64 -2.58 -11.15
C THR A 128 7.94 -1.94 -12.35
N ARG A 129 8.35 -0.73 -12.76
CA ARG A 129 7.71 0.12 -13.79
C ARG A 129 6.27 0.49 -13.46
N LEU A 130 5.94 0.52 -12.17
CA LEU A 130 4.65 1.00 -11.69
C LEU A 130 4.68 2.52 -11.55
N ILE A 131 3.50 3.14 -11.65
CA ILE A 131 3.38 4.60 -11.54
C ILE A 131 3.39 4.96 -10.05
N TRP A 132 4.40 5.72 -9.62
CA TRP A 132 4.38 6.34 -8.30
C TRP A 132 3.33 7.45 -8.27
N GLY A 133 2.31 7.30 -7.43
CA GLY A 133 1.27 8.30 -7.23
C GLY A 133 1.72 9.36 -6.23
N HIS A 134 1.81 8.98 -4.96
CA HIS A 134 2.26 9.86 -3.89
C HIS A 134 2.59 9.10 -2.60
N GLY A 135 3.32 9.75 -1.71
CA GLY A 135 3.65 9.27 -0.37
C GLY A 135 3.14 10.21 0.71
N LEU A 136 2.55 9.68 1.79
CA LEU A 136 2.11 10.44 2.96
C LEU A 136 2.81 9.91 4.21
N GLY A 137 3.60 10.77 4.86
CA GLY A 137 4.22 10.48 6.16
C GLY A 137 3.39 11.03 7.31
N ILE A 138 3.05 10.21 8.29
CA ILE A 138 2.29 10.57 9.49
C ILE A 138 3.17 10.35 10.74
N GLY A 139 3.28 11.39 11.56
CA GLY A 139 3.78 11.33 12.94
C GLY A 139 2.65 11.56 13.94
N GLY A 140 2.94 11.37 15.23
CA GLY A 140 1.98 11.50 16.33
C GLY A 140 2.01 10.34 17.31
#